data_AF-A0A6G7VK21-F1
#
_entry.id   AF-A0A6G7VK21-F1
#
_cell.length_a   1.000
_cell.length_b   1.000
_cell.length_c   1.000
_cell.angle_alpha   90.00
_cell.angle_beta   90.00
_cell.angle_gamma   90.00
#
_symmetry.space_group_name_H-M   'P 1'
#
loop_
_entity.id
_entity.type
_entity.pdbx_description
1 polymer ?
#
loop_
_entity_poly.entity_id
_entity_poly.type
_entity_poly.pdbx_seq_one_letter_code
_entity_poly.pdbx_strand_id
1 'polypeptide(L)'
;MHIEPGLVDGAKIGLSYATAAGASVYAAKLTWNTLLESGPVALIARALVATVAVFVFFEVLPHFTVGVSEVHFILGSSLFLILGAAPAAIGLALGLLLQGMLLAPTDLPQYAMNVTTLLVPLFALQAIAARVIAPGTAYVDLSYRQVVALSASFQGGTVAWVAFWAFYGQGFGAENVSSVMAFGAAYMTVVLIEPLLDLGLLAGAKAMRDNKLFTPRLHNAA
;
A
#
# COMPACT_ATOMS: atom_id res chain seq x y z
N MET A 1 -7.48 7.48 0.82
CA MET A 1 -7.43 6.40 1.82
C MET A 1 -7.81 6.86 3.21
N HIS A 2 -8.01 8.16 3.42
CA HIS A 2 -8.73 8.66 4.56
C HIS A 2 -10.21 8.33 4.32
N ILE A 3 -10.76 7.44 5.13
CA ILE A 3 -12.21 7.28 5.18
C ILE A 3 -12.74 8.45 6.02
N GLU A 4 -13.84 9.05 5.60
CA GLU A 4 -14.37 10.23 6.29
C GLU A 4 -14.93 9.88 7.68
N PRO A 5 -14.69 10.72 8.71
CA PRO A 5 -15.27 10.52 10.03
C PRO A 5 -16.80 10.40 9.95
N GLY A 6 -17.35 9.35 10.55
CA GLY A 6 -18.79 9.05 10.50
C GLY A 6 -19.22 8.02 9.46
N LEU A 7 -18.31 7.56 8.58
CA LEU A 7 -18.64 6.51 7.60
C LEU A 7 -18.90 5.15 8.29
N VAL A 8 -18.12 4.81 9.32
CA VAL A 8 -18.26 3.59 10.13
C VAL A 8 -18.20 3.95 11.61
N ASP A 9 -19.35 3.94 12.28
CA ASP A 9 -19.47 4.34 13.69
C ASP A 9 -20.05 3.26 14.61
N GLY A 10 -19.91 3.50 15.92
CA GLY A 10 -20.48 2.66 16.97
C GLY A 10 -19.96 1.23 16.94
N ALA A 11 -20.84 0.24 16.94
CA ALA A 11 -20.45 -1.18 16.95
C ALA A 11 -19.70 -1.61 15.68
N LYS A 12 -19.90 -0.92 14.55
CA LYS A 12 -19.29 -1.29 13.26
C LYS A 12 -17.79 -1.05 13.23
N ILE A 13 -17.29 -0.07 14.00
CA ILE A 13 -15.85 0.23 14.04
C ILE A 13 -15.03 -0.95 14.61
N GLY A 14 -15.66 -1.85 15.37
CA GLY A 14 -15.02 -3.05 15.92
C GLY A 14 -14.38 -3.94 14.84
N LEU A 15 -14.96 -3.99 13.64
CA LEU A 15 -14.40 -4.75 12.53
C LEU A 15 -13.07 -4.15 12.03
N SER A 16 -12.89 -2.83 12.14
CA SER A 16 -11.63 -2.18 11.78
C SER A 16 -10.49 -2.63 12.69
N TYR A 17 -10.74 -2.78 13.99
CA TYR A 17 -9.74 -3.29 14.94
C TYR A 17 -9.42 -4.77 14.69
N ALA A 18 -10.43 -5.60 14.39
CA ALA A 18 -10.22 -7.01 14.08
C ALA A 18 -9.38 -7.20 12.81
N THR A 19 -9.70 -6.45 11.75
CA THR A 19 -8.95 -6.50 10.48
C THR A 19 -7.55 -5.91 10.64
N ALA A 20 -7.39 -4.81 11.39
CA ALA A 20 -6.08 -4.22 11.71
C ALA A 20 -5.21 -5.18 12.53
N ALA A 21 -5.78 -5.90 13.50
CA ALA A 21 -5.08 -6.91 14.27
C ALA A 21 -4.58 -8.05 13.35
N GLY A 22 -5.44 -8.57 12.47
CA GLY A 22 -5.06 -9.58 11.49
C GLY A 22 -3.96 -9.10 10.54
N ALA A 23 -4.09 -7.89 10.01
CA ALA A 23 -3.08 -7.28 9.14
C ALA A 23 -1.74 -7.07 9.87
N SER A 24 -1.79 -6.65 11.14
CA SER A 24 -0.60 -6.45 11.97
C SER A 24 0.11 -7.75 12.30
N VAL A 25 -0.62 -8.83 12.59
CA VAL A 25 -0.04 -10.16 12.80
C VAL A 25 0.67 -10.65 11.54
N TYR A 26 0.05 -10.46 10.37
CA TYR A 26 0.68 -10.83 9.10
C TYR A 26 1.92 -9.97 8.80
N ALA A 27 1.85 -8.66 9.03
CA ALA A 27 3.00 -7.76 8.91
C ALA A 27 4.14 -8.16 9.86
N ALA A 28 3.83 -8.56 11.09
CA ALA A 28 4.81 -9.05 12.06
C ALA A 28 5.49 -10.33 11.57
N LYS A 29 4.73 -11.27 10.99
CA LYS A 29 5.29 -12.47 10.34
C LYS A 29 6.25 -12.10 9.20
N LEU A 30 5.87 -11.18 8.32
CA LEU A 30 6.75 -10.72 7.23
C LEU A 30 8.01 -10.04 7.76
N THR A 31 7.86 -9.23 8.81
CA THR A 31 8.96 -8.56 9.50
C THR A 31 9.93 -9.57 10.08
N TRP A 32 9.42 -10.61 10.74
CA TRP A 32 10.23 -11.71 11.28
C TRP A 32 11.02 -12.44 10.18
N ASN A 33 10.38 -12.79 9.08
CA ASN A 33 11.05 -13.43 7.95
C ASN A 33 12.15 -12.52 7.35
N THR A 34 11.85 -11.23 7.18
CA THR A 34 12.81 -10.27 6.64
C THR A 34 13.97 -10.02 7.59
N LEU A 35 13.72 -10.05 8.90
CA LEU A 35 14.75 -9.95 9.94
C LEU A 35 15.73 -11.12 9.84
N LEU A 36 15.22 -12.34 9.65
CA LEU A 36 16.05 -13.53 9.48
C LEU A 36 16.85 -13.51 8.15
N GLU A 37 16.26 -12.98 7.07
CA GLU A 37 16.89 -12.93 5.75
C GLU A 37 17.93 -11.81 5.61
N SER A 38 17.61 -10.59 6.06
CA SER A 38 18.39 -9.37 5.80
C SER A 38 19.04 -8.77 7.05
N GLY A 39 18.67 -9.23 8.25
CA GLY A 39 19.11 -8.67 9.52
C GLY A 39 18.39 -7.36 9.93
N PRO A 40 18.52 -6.94 11.19
CA PRO A 40 17.76 -5.81 11.75
C PRO A 40 18.14 -4.47 11.14
N VAL A 41 19.42 -4.24 10.86
CA VAL A 41 19.91 -2.94 10.35
C VAL A 41 19.30 -2.62 8.99
N ALA A 42 19.30 -3.60 8.06
CA ALA A 42 18.74 -3.41 6.73
C ALA A 42 17.21 -3.23 6.79
N LEU A 43 16.53 -4.01 7.62
CA LEU A 43 15.09 -3.88 7.83
C LEU A 43 14.71 -2.48 8.34
N ILE A 44 15.39 -1.98 9.38
CA ILE A 44 15.15 -0.65 9.96
C ILE A 44 15.41 0.44 8.92
N ALA A 45 16.54 0.37 8.21
CA ALA A 45 16.88 1.36 7.19
C ALA A 45 15.82 1.41 6.06
N ARG A 46 15.42 0.26 5.54
CA ARG A 46 14.38 0.17 4.51
C ARG A 46 13.02 0.67 5.02
N ALA A 47 12.67 0.33 6.26
CA ALA A 47 11.41 0.77 6.86
C ALA A 47 11.40 2.29 7.06
N LEU A 48 12.50 2.90 7.50
CA LEU A 48 12.62 4.36 7.61
C LEU A 48 12.48 5.05 6.25
N VAL A 49 13.16 4.53 5.21
CA VAL A 49 13.01 5.03 3.84
C VAL A 49 11.56 4.92 3.38
N ALA A 50 10.91 3.78 3.62
CA ALA A 50 9.50 3.58 3.28
C ALA A 50 8.59 4.57 4.04
N THR A 51 8.78 4.78 5.34
CA THR A 51 8.00 5.72 6.15
C THR A 51 8.11 7.14 5.61
N VAL A 52 9.34 7.62 5.35
CA VAL A 52 9.56 8.96 4.81
C VAL A 52 8.95 9.09 3.42
N ALA A 53 9.14 8.09 2.56
CA ALA A 53 8.57 8.08 1.21
C ALA A 53 7.04 8.15 1.26
N VAL A 54 6.38 7.31 2.08
CA VAL A 54 4.92 7.33 2.25
C VAL A 54 4.43 8.68 2.76
N PHE A 55 5.10 9.25 3.77
CA PHE A 55 4.74 10.57 4.29
C PHE A 55 4.82 11.64 3.20
N VAL A 56 5.89 11.62 2.38
CA VAL A 56 6.03 12.53 1.22
C VAL A 56 4.95 12.25 0.17
N PHE A 57 4.61 10.99 -0.09
CA PHE A 57 3.59 10.62 -1.07
C PHE A 57 2.21 11.15 -0.67
N PHE A 58 1.87 11.11 0.62
CA PHE A 58 0.58 11.60 1.09
C PHE A 58 0.50 13.12 1.17
N GLU A 59 1.61 13.79 1.52
CA GLU A 59 1.58 15.25 1.78
C GLU A 59 2.02 16.11 0.60
N VAL A 60 2.90 15.59 -0.27
CA VAL A 60 3.54 16.38 -1.33
C VAL A 60 3.00 16.02 -2.71
N LEU A 61 2.70 14.73 -2.96
CA LEU A 61 2.13 14.35 -4.25
C LEU A 61 0.65 14.74 -4.34
N PRO A 62 0.12 14.97 -5.56
CA PRO A 62 -1.28 15.34 -5.74
C PRO A 62 -2.22 14.30 -5.14
N HIS A 63 -3.13 14.76 -4.29
CA HIS A 63 -4.24 13.98 -3.74
C HIS A 63 -5.54 14.78 -3.85
N PHE A 64 -6.67 14.09 -4.02
CA PHE A 64 -7.96 14.73 -4.23
C PHE A 64 -9.08 13.95 -3.54
N THR A 65 -10.00 14.65 -2.89
CA THR A 65 -11.21 14.06 -2.30
C THR A 65 -12.20 13.69 -3.40
N VAL A 66 -12.60 12.42 -3.46
CA VAL A 66 -13.58 11.94 -4.46
C VAL A 66 -14.50 10.89 -3.84
N GLY A 67 -15.78 11.22 -3.70
CA GLY A 67 -16.78 10.28 -3.22
C GLY A 67 -16.58 9.94 -1.75
N VAL A 68 -16.22 8.69 -1.45
CA VAL A 68 -16.14 8.15 -0.08
C VAL A 68 -14.74 8.24 0.56
N SER A 69 -13.73 8.65 -0.20
CA SER A 69 -12.35 8.75 0.29
C SER A 69 -11.50 9.64 -0.62
N GLU A 70 -10.24 9.83 -0.26
CA GLU A 70 -9.26 10.55 -1.06
C GLU A 70 -8.44 9.63 -1.96
N VAL A 71 -8.16 10.09 -3.17
CA VAL A 71 -7.23 9.43 -4.10
C VAL A 71 -5.83 9.94 -3.85
N HIS A 72 -4.91 9.01 -3.61
CA HIS A 72 -3.49 9.29 -3.33
C HIS A 72 -2.60 8.50 -4.28
N PHE A 73 -1.46 9.08 -4.67
CA PHE A 73 -0.37 8.33 -5.29
C PHE A 73 0.43 7.59 -4.22
N ILE A 74 -0.05 6.41 -3.83
CA ILE A 74 0.51 5.65 -2.71
C ILE A 74 1.84 4.97 -3.09
N LEU A 75 2.01 4.62 -4.38
CA LEU A 75 3.20 3.94 -4.89
C LEU A 75 3.52 2.64 -4.09
N GLY A 76 2.46 1.92 -3.69
CA GLY A 76 2.58 0.73 -2.85
C GLY A 76 3.29 -0.42 -3.55
N SER A 77 3.08 -0.57 -4.87
CA SER A 77 3.86 -1.52 -5.68
C SER A 77 5.32 -1.12 -5.78
N SER A 78 5.64 0.16 -5.90
CA SER A 78 7.01 0.67 -5.91
C SER A 78 7.73 0.33 -4.60
N LEU A 79 7.10 0.63 -3.45
CA LEU A 79 7.66 0.33 -2.13
C LEU A 79 7.90 -1.17 -1.96
N PHE A 80 6.94 -2.00 -2.38
CA PHE A 80 7.07 -3.45 -2.35
C PHE A 80 8.23 -3.95 -3.22
N LEU A 81 8.35 -3.47 -4.46
CA LEU A 81 9.36 -3.90 -5.41
C LEU A 81 10.77 -3.45 -5.01
N ILE A 82 10.92 -2.23 -4.48
CA ILE A 82 12.24 -1.68 -4.16
C ILE A 82 12.71 -2.10 -2.75
N LEU A 83 11.81 -2.06 -1.76
CA LEU A 83 12.18 -2.22 -0.34
C LEU A 83 11.74 -3.57 0.23
N GLY A 84 10.76 -4.24 -0.40
CA GLY A 84 10.19 -5.51 0.04
C GLY A 84 8.92 -5.33 0.88
N ALA A 85 8.19 -6.43 1.09
CA ALA A 85 6.86 -6.40 1.71
C ALA A 85 6.87 -5.90 3.16
N ALA A 86 7.82 -6.35 4.00
CA ALA A 86 7.84 -5.93 5.41
C ALA A 86 8.20 -4.44 5.60
N PRO A 87 9.27 -3.91 4.96
CA PRO A 87 9.54 -2.48 5.01
C PRO A 87 8.41 -1.63 4.45
N ALA A 88 7.79 -2.04 3.33
CA ALA A 88 6.64 -1.35 2.77
C ALA A 88 5.46 -1.33 3.74
N ALA A 89 5.13 -2.45 4.39
CA ALA A 89 4.06 -2.53 5.37
C ALA A 89 4.31 -1.61 6.57
N ILE A 90 5.53 -1.62 7.13
CA ILE A 90 5.92 -0.75 8.24
C ILE A 90 5.84 0.71 7.81
N GLY A 91 6.38 1.04 6.63
CA GLY A 91 6.38 2.40 6.09
C GLY A 91 4.99 2.95 5.84
N LEU A 92 4.09 2.14 5.28
CA LEU A 92 2.70 2.53 5.04
C LEU A 92 1.95 2.79 6.36
N ALA A 93 2.16 1.94 7.36
CA ALA A 93 1.55 2.12 8.67
C ALA A 93 2.11 3.35 9.40
N LEU A 94 3.43 3.48 9.50
CA LEU A 94 4.05 4.61 10.21
C LEU A 94 3.88 5.93 9.47
N GLY A 95 3.94 5.94 8.14
CA GLY A 95 3.72 7.14 7.33
C GLY A 95 2.30 7.67 7.52
N LEU A 96 1.30 6.80 7.45
CA LEU A 96 -0.10 7.13 7.75
C LEU A 96 -0.27 7.61 9.20
N LEU A 97 0.39 6.96 10.17
CA LEU A 97 0.31 7.37 11.58
C LEU A 97 0.91 8.75 11.79
N LEU A 98 2.07 9.04 11.20
CA LEU A 98 2.72 10.34 11.30
C LEU A 98 1.87 11.45 10.67
N GLN A 99 1.31 11.20 9.49
CA GLN A 99 0.34 12.09 8.87
C GLN A 99 -0.84 12.37 9.82
N GLY A 100 -1.47 11.32 10.35
CA GLY A 100 -2.59 11.45 11.28
C GLY A 100 -2.21 12.21 12.55
N MET A 101 -1.03 11.98 13.13
CA MET A 101 -0.60 12.66 14.36
C MET A 101 -0.24 14.13 14.16
N LEU A 102 0.37 14.47 13.03
CA LEU A 102 0.99 15.79 12.82
C LEU A 102 0.11 16.74 12.01
N LEU A 103 -0.67 16.21 11.05
CA LEU A 103 -1.34 17.01 10.02
C LEU A 103 -2.86 16.77 9.99
N ALA A 104 -3.33 15.56 10.29
CA ALA A 104 -4.75 15.23 10.31
C ALA A 104 -5.22 14.46 11.57
N PRO A 105 -5.14 15.04 12.79
CA PRO A 105 -5.50 14.36 14.04
C PRO A 105 -6.94 13.86 14.10
N THR A 106 -7.84 14.49 13.34
CA THR A 106 -9.24 14.08 13.21
C THR A 106 -9.42 12.70 12.60
N ASP A 107 -8.42 12.18 11.90
CA ASP A 107 -8.49 10.90 11.20
C ASP A 107 -7.92 9.74 12.03
N LEU A 108 -7.24 10.03 13.14
CA LEU A 108 -6.70 9.02 14.06
C LEU A 108 -7.73 8.02 14.58
N PRO A 109 -8.99 8.40 14.91
CA PRO A 109 -10.01 7.43 15.29
C PRO A 109 -10.27 6.35 14.22
N GLN A 110 -10.01 6.66 12.95
CA GLN A 110 -10.19 5.75 11.82
C GLN A 110 -8.90 5.08 11.36
N TYR A 111 -7.79 5.30 12.06
CA TYR A 111 -6.48 4.78 11.68
C TYR A 111 -6.49 3.26 11.43
N ALA A 112 -7.18 2.48 12.25
CA ALA A 112 -7.29 1.03 12.08
C ALA A 112 -7.94 0.65 10.74
N MET A 113 -8.92 1.42 10.30
CA MET A 113 -9.58 1.21 9.01
C MET A 113 -8.65 1.63 7.87
N ASN A 114 -8.10 2.84 7.95
CA ASN A 114 -7.23 3.43 6.93
C ASN A 114 -5.96 2.59 6.73
N VAL A 115 -5.32 2.11 7.80
CA VAL A 115 -4.14 1.25 7.69
C VAL A 115 -4.45 -0.09 7.00
N THR A 116 -5.66 -0.63 7.15
CA THR A 116 -6.03 -1.86 6.44
C THR A 116 -6.27 -1.64 4.95
N THR A 117 -6.73 -0.44 4.55
CA THR A 117 -6.82 -0.05 3.11
C THR A 117 -5.46 0.00 2.41
N LEU A 118 -4.38 0.02 3.19
CA LEU A 118 -3.00 -0.04 2.75
C LEU A 118 -2.42 -1.45 2.80
N LEU A 119 -2.51 -2.08 3.96
CA LEU A 119 -1.81 -3.33 4.22
C LEU A 119 -2.45 -4.52 3.53
N VAL A 120 -3.77 -4.59 3.48
CA VAL A 120 -4.45 -5.74 2.87
C VAL A 120 -4.17 -5.79 1.36
N PRO A 121 -4.27 -4.68 0.60
CA PRO A 121 -3.85 -4.67 -0.80
C PRO A 121 -2.37 -4.97 -1.00
N LEU A 122 -1.48 -4.52 -0.11
CA LEU A 122 -0.05 -4.88 -0.14
C LEU A 122 0.16 -6.39 -0.02
N PHE A 123 -0.58 -7.07 0.86
CA PHE A 123 -0.46 -8.52 1.02
C PHE A 123 -1.07 -9.29 -0.15
N ALA A 124 -2.17 -8.78 -0.71
CA ALA A 124 -2.73 -9.32 -1.94
C ALA A 124 -1.74 -9.18 -3.11
N LEU A 125 -1.10 -8.01 -3.23
CA LEU A 125 -0.02 -7.75 -4.18
C LEU A 125 1.12 -8.76 -4.01
N GLN A 126 1.59 -8.99 -2.78
CA GLN A 126 2.66 -9.96 -2.50
C GLN A 126 2.26 -11.37 -2.95
N ALA A 127 1.03 -11.80 -2.67
CA ALA A 127 0.52 -13.10 -3.07
C ALA A 127 0.38 -13.25 -4.60
N ILE A 128 0.00 -12.17 -5.29
CA ILE A 128 -0.09 -12.13 -6.76
C ILE A 128 1.30 -12.12 -7.39
N ALA A 129 2.25 -11.36 -6.82
CA ALA A 129 3.64 -11.32 -7.25
C ALA A 129 4.27 -12.72 -7.24
N ALA A 130 3.99 -13.52 -6.21
CA ALA A 130 4.46 -14.91 -6.14
C ALA A 130 3.91 -15.83 -7.24
N ARG A 131 2.79 -15.46 -7.88
CA ARG A 131 2.19 -16.23 -8.99
C ARG A 131 2.55 -15.70 -10.37
N VAL A 132 2.71 -14.39 -10.49
CA VAL A 132 2.91 -13.69 -11.79
C VAL A 132 4.39 -13.56 -12.14
N ILE A 133 5.28 -13.54 -11.14
CA ILE A 133 6.72 -13.45 -11.33
C ILE A 133 7.28 -14.89 -11.35
N ALA A 134 7.83 -15.30 -12.49
CA ALA A 134 8.42 -16.62 -12.62
C ALA A 134 9.57 -16.82 -11.61
N PRO A 135 9.74 -18.05 -11.07
CA PRO A 135 10.93 -18.40 -10.31
C PRO A 135 12.19 -18.01 -11.07
N GLY A 136 13.19 -17.48 -10.37
CA GLY A 136 14.42 -17.01 -10.99
C GLY A 136 14.35 -15.66 -11.73
N THR A 137 13.26 -14.88 -11.59
CA THR A 137 13.19 -13.51 -12.13
C THR A 137 13.43 -12.48 -11.01
N ALA A 138 14.46 -11.63 -11.17
CA ALA A 138 14.71 -10.47 -10.31
C ALA A 138 13.72 -9.35 -10.62
N TYR A 139 13.40 -8.49 -9.64
CA TYR A 139 12.39 -7.44 -9.88
C TYR A 139 12.82 -6.40 -10.92
N VAL A 140 14.11 -6.12 -11.06
CA VAL A 140 14.59 -5.23 -12.11
C VAL A 140 14.37 -5.78 -13.53
N ASP A 141 14.10 -7.07 -13.67
CA ASP A 141 13.91 -7.76 -14.96
C ASP A 141 12.42 -8.05 -15.26
N LEU A 142 11.51 -7.46 -14.49
CA LEU A 142 10.08 -7.60 -14.75
C LEU A 142 9.68 -7.00 -16.10
N SER A 143 8.84 -7.73 -16.81
CA SER A 143 8.19 -7.21 -18.02
C SER A 143 7.16 -6.13 -17.68
N TYR A 144 6.85 -5.27 -18.66
CA TYR A 144 5.81 -4.26 -18.53
C TYR A 144 4.47 -4.84 -18.04
N ARG A 145 4.07 -5.99 -18.60
CA ARG A 145 2.81 -6.64 -18.24
C ARG A 145 2.79 -7.08 -16.77
N GLN A 146 3.93 -7.55 -16.25
CA GLN A 146 4.03 -7.92 -14.83
C GLN A 146 3.94 -6.69 -13.95
N VAL A 147 4.64 -5.60 -14.28
CA VAL A 147 4.58 -4.34 -13.51
C VAL A 147 3.16 -3.77 -13.50
N VAL A 148 2.48 -3.70 -14.65
CA VAL A 148 1.08 -3.27 -14.73
C VAL A 148 0.17 -4.17 -13.90
N ALA A 149 0.34 -5.49 -13.96
CA ALA A 149 -0.47 -6.42 -13.18
C ALA A 149 -0.28 -6.20 -11.67
N LEU A 150 0.96 -5.95 -11.21
CA LEU A 150 1.27 -5.68 -9.82
C LEU A 150 0.67 -4.35 -9.36
N SER A 151 0.93 -3.26 -10.08
CA SER A 151 0.38 -1.95 -9.75
C SER A 151 -1.16 -1.99 -9.75
N ALA A 152 -1.80 -2.55 -10.78
CA ALA A 152 -3.25 -2.72 -10.83
C ALA A 152 -3.81 -3.57 -9.68
N SER A 153 -3.06 -4.59 -9.22
CA SER A 153 -3.47 -5.42 -8.08
C SER A 153 -3.50 -4.64 -6.77
N PHE A 154 -2.49 -3.79 -6.53
CA PHE A 154 -2.46 -2.94 -5.34
C PHE A 154 -3.59 -1.91 -5.38
N GLN A 155 -3.71 -1.16 -6.48
CA GLN A 155 -4.71 -0.12 -6.65
C GLN A 155 -6.15 -0.67 -6.64
N GLY A 156 -6.39 -1.77 -7.36
CA GLY A 156 -7.67 -2.47 -7.34
C GLY A 156 -8.01 -3.02 -5.96
N GLY A 157 -7.01 -3.50 -5.22
CA GLY A 157 -7.17 -3.89 -3.82
C GLY A 157 -7.58 -2.72 -2.93
N THR A 158 -6.95 -1.55 -3.07
CA THR A 158 -7.31 -0.34 -2.32
C THR A 158 -8.73 0.09 -2.62
N VAL A 159 -9.12 0.15 -3.90
CA VAL A 159 -10.50 0.47 -4.30
C VAL A 159 -11.50 -0.52 -3.72
N ALA A 160 -11.22 -1.82 -3.82
CA ALA A 160 -12.09 -2.86 -3.27
C ALA A 160 -12.22 -2.76 -1.75
N TRP A 161 -11.13 -2.47 -1.04
CA TRP A 161 -11.15 -2.35 0.42
C TRP A 161 -11.89 -1.10 0.89
N VAL A 162 -11.74 0.04 0.19
CA VAL A 162 -12.53 1.25 0.45
C VAL A 162 -14.01 1.03 0.16
N ALA A 163 -14.33 0.39 -0.96
CA ALA A 163 -15.71 0.03 -1.31
C ALA A 163 -16.34 -0.88 -0.23
N PHE A 164 -15.58 -1.86 0.28
CA PHE A 164 -16.01 -2.70 1.38
C PHE A 164 -16.40 -1.86 2.62
N TRP A 165 -15.55 -0.93 3.05
CA TRP A 165 -15.86 -0.07 4.20
C TRP A 165 -17.04 0.86 3.94
N ALA A 166 -17.13 1.46 2.76
CA ALA A 166 -18.25 2.29 2.33
C ALA A 166 -19.59 1.55 2.42
N PHE A 167 -19.67 0.34 1.86
CA PHE A 167 -20.88 -0.46 1.89
C PHE A 167 -21.18 -1.03 3.29
N TYR A 168 -20.16 -1.40 4.05
CA TYR A 168 -20.34 -1.87 5.43
C TYR A 168 -20.87 -0.75 6.35
N GLY A 169 -20.34 0.46 6.18
CA GLY A 169 -20.72 1.65 6.92
C GLY A 169 -22.11 2.15 6.59
N GLN A 170 -22.34 2.48 5.31
CA GLN A 170 -23.50 3.24 4.84
C GLN A 170 -24.51 2.41 4.00
N GLY A 171 -24.24 1.13 3.75
CA GLY A 171 -25.13 0.26 2.98
C GLY A 171 -25.08 0.50 1.46
N PHE A 172 -26.02 -0.09 0.71
CA PHE A 172 -26.04 -0.06 -0.77
C PHE A 172 -27.01 0.98 -1.35
N GLY A 173 -27.17 2.13 -0.69
CA GLY A 173 -27.96 3.23 -1.23
C GLY A 173 -27.37 3.78 -2.54
N ALA A 174 -28.23 4.30 -3.43
CA ALA A 174 -27.81 4.78 -4.75
C ALA A 174 -26.72 5.86 -4.68
N GLU A 175 -26.80 6.77 -3.70
CA GLU A 175 -25.79 7.80 -3.47
C GLU A 175 -24.43 7.19 -3.08
N ASN A 176 -24.41 6.24 -2.13
CA ASN A 176 -23.17 5.59 -1.70
C ASN A 176 -22.54 4.76 -2.84
N VAL A 177 -23.36 4.04 -3.61
CA VAL A 177 -22.90 3.30 -4.79
C VAL A 177 -22.29 4.25 -5.82
N SER A 178 -22.93 5.40 -6.08
CA SER A 178 -22.38 6.43 -6.96
C SER A 178 -21.04 6.99 -6.45
N SER A 179 -20.93 7.26 -5.15
CA SER A 179 -19.70 7.77 -4.54
C SER A 179 -18.55 6.75 -4.61
N VAL A 180 -18.82 5.47 -4.38
CA VAL A 180 -17.84 4.38 -4.54
C VAL A 180 -17.40 4.25 -6.00
N MET A 181 -18.33 4.33 -6.97
CA MET A 181 -18.00 4.29 -8.39
C MET A 181 -17.14 5.48 -8.82
N ALA A 182 -17.47 6.69 -8.34
CA ALA A 182 -16.67 7.90 -8.61
C ALA A 182 -15.24 7.75 -8.07
N PHE A 183 -15.11 7.25 -6.84
CA PHE A 183 -13.80 6.95 -6.24
C PHE A 183 -13.00 5.94 -7.06
N GLY A 184 -13.63 4.82 -7.45
CA GLY A 184 -12.98 3.80 -8.27
C GLY A 184 -12.55 4.32 -9.64
N ALA A 185 -13.38 5.15 -10.28
CA ALA A 185 -13.06 5.79 -11.55
C ALA A 185 -11.86 6.75 -11.42
N ALA A 186 -11.79 7.52 -10.35
CA ALA A 186 -10.67 8.42 -10.10
C ALA A 186 -9.34 7.65 -9.90
N TYR A 187 -9.37 6.49 -9.24
CA TYR A 187 -8.21 5.59 -9.09
C TYR A 187 -7.70 5.00 -10.41
N MET A 188 -8.49 4.99 -11.49
CA MET A 188 -8.00 4.58 -12.81
C MET A 188 -6.90 5.49 -13.33
N THR A 189 -6.91 6.77 -12.95
CA THR A 189 -5.81 7.70 -13.25
C THR A 189 -4.50 7.23 -12.62
N VAL A 190 -4.56 6.75 -11.37
CA VAL A 190 -3.39 6.23 -10.66
C VAL A 190 -2.87 4.96 -11.34
N VAL A 191 -3.77 4.04 -11.72
CA VAL A 191 -3.42 2.80 -12.45
C VAL A 191 -2.75 3.07 -13.79
N LEU A 192 -3.04 4.20 -14.45
CA LEU A 192 -2.38 4.56 -15.71
C LEU A 192 -0.97 5.12 -15.51
N ILE A 193 -0.72 5.81 -14.41
CA ILE A 193 0.54 6.53 -14.16
C ILE A 193 1.53 5.69 -13.37
N GLU A 194 1.08 5.02 -12.30
CA GLU A 194 1.94 4.32 -11.36
C GLU A 194 2.79 3.20 -12.00
N PRO A 195 2.29 2.37 -12.95
CA PRO A 195 3.13 1.38 -13.61
C PRO A 195 4.32 1.98 -14.38
N LEU A 196 4.17 3.20 -14.91
CA LEU A 196 5.25 3.89 -15.62
C LEU A 196 6.32 4.37 -14.63
N LEU A 197 5.90 4.85 -13.45
CA LEU A 197 6.80 5.19 -12.36
C LEU A 197 7.54 3.95 -11.84
N ASP A 198 6.84 2.83 -11.65
CA ASP A 198 7.44 1.55 -11.27
C ASP A 198 8.54 1.11 -12.25
N LEU A 199 8.27 1.18 -13.56
CA LEU A 199 9.28 0.88 -14.57
C LEU A 199 10.49 1.81 -14.49
N GLY A 200 10.25 3.11 -14.31
CA GLY A 200 11.32 4.11 -14.17
C GLY A 200 12.20 3.83 -12.95
N LEU A 201 11.59 3.50 -11.81
CA LEU A 201 12.29 3.15 -10.58
C LEU A 201 13.09 1.85 -10.74
N LEU A 202 12.49 0.81 -11.33
CA LEU A 202 13.18 -0.46 -11.61
C LEU A 202 14.34 -0.27 -12.58
N ALA A 203 14.17 0.55 -13.62
CA ALA A 203 15.22 0.88 -14.58
C ALA A 203 16.39 1.62 -13.91
N GLY A 204 16.10 2.61 -13.06
CA GLY A 204 17.11 3.31 -12.27
C GLY A 204 17.83 2.39 -11.29
N ALA A 205 17.11 1.44 -10.69
CA ALA A 205 17.68 0.49 -9.74
C ALA A 205 18.66 -0.51 -10.37
N LYS A 206 18.58 -0.80 -11.67
CA LYS A 206 19.45 -1.81 -12.35
C LYS A 206 20.95 -1.61 -12.09
N ALA A 207 21.39 -0.37 -11.99
CA ALA A 207 22.79 -0.01 -11.79
C ALA A 207 23.23 -0.03 -10.31
N MET A 208 22.32 -0.17 -9.35
CA MET A 208 22.57 -0.01 -7.92
C MET A 208 22.72 -1.35 -7.17
N ARG A 209 23.46 -2.29 -7.77
CA ARG A 209 23.68 -3.64 -7.20
C ARG A 209 24.42 -3.59 -5.86
N ASP A 210 24.30 -4.68 -5.09
CA ASP A 210 24.93 -4.88 -3.78
C ASP A 210 24.55 -3.85 -2.69
N ASN A 211 23.43 -3.15 -2.87
CA ASN A 211 22.92 -2.22 -1.88
C ASN A 211 21.93 -2.89 -0.91
N LYS A 212 22.31 -2.96 0.37
CA LYS A 212 21.47 -3.52 1.44
C LYS A 212 20.21 -2.70 1.74
N LEU A 213 20.11 -1.47 1.21
CA LEU A 213 18.90 -0.65 1.27
C LEU A 213 17.79 -1.15 0.33
N PHE A 214 18.04 -2.14 -0.50
CA PHE A 214 17.02 -2.77 -1.33
C PHE A 214 16.68 -4.17 -0.86
N THR A 215 15.48 -4.63 -1.23
CA THR A 215 15.12 -6.05 -1.03
C THR A 215 16.05 -6.94 -1.87
N PRO A 216 16.52 -8.09 -1.35
CA PRO A 216 17.36 -9.00 -2.11
C PRO A 216 16.75 -9.41 -3.46
N ARG A 217 15.42 -9.59 -3.49
CA ARG A 217 14.63 -9.90 -4.70
C ARG A 217 14.74 -8.86 -5.81
N LEU A 218 15.20 -7.64 -5.49
CA LEU A 218 15.36 -6.58 -6.48
C LEU A 218 16.39 -6.97 -7.54
N HIS A 219 17.51 -7.55 -7.12
CA HIS A 219 18.62 -7.95 -8.01
C HIS A 219 18.83 -9.45 -8.10
N ASN A 220 18.29 -10.21 -7.16
CA ASN A 220 18.46 -11.66 -7.13
C ASN A 220 17.19 -12.36 -7.60
N ALA A 221 17.37 -13.18 -8.62
CA ALA A 221 16.53 -14.32 -8.94
C ALA A 221 16.43 -15.21 -7.69
N ALA A 222 15.22 -15.37 -7.13
CA ALA A 222 14.99 -16.24 -5.97
C ALA A 222 15.34 -17.70 -6.29
#